data_AF-A0A087TJI9-F1
#
_entry.id   AF-A0A087TJI9-F1
#
_cell.length_a   1.000
_cell.length_b   1.000
_cell.length_c   1.000
_cell.angle_alpha   90.00
_cell.angle_beta   90.00
_cell.angle_gamma   90.00
#
_symmetry.space_group_name_H-M   'P 1'
#
loop_
_entity.id
_entity.type
_entity.pdbx_description
1 polymer ?
#
loop_
_entity_poly.entity_id
_entity_poly.type
_entity_poly.pdbx_seq_one_letter_code
_entity_poly.pdbx_strand_id
1 'polypeptide(L)'
;MLSFVKFRSFVCSCTSFVNPFYNSFKYFSDCFVNYYSILGLQPKASDEEIKEAYYSLSKKYHPDMNIGNEAASAKILEINEAFEILGNKVEKEKYDEKMFPKVAEKRSHHFIYNHDVYSEAPNYTYVKPQSFIKKTYTPEQYSKRAKGILKRKNQHLSQKCRFFKYTATQKLPQVMRRK
;
A
#
# COMPACT_ATOMS: atom_id res chain seq x y z
N MET A 1 55.47 -24.74 -23.58
CA MET A 1 55.46 -25.87 -22.64
C MET A 1 54.27 -25.70 -21.73
N LEU A 2 53.23 -26.49 -21.98
CA LEU A 2 51.93 -26.50 -21.30
C LEU A 2 52.09 -27.06 -19.88
N SER A 3 51.57 -26.35 -18.87
CA SER A 3 51.40 -26.91 -17.52
C SER A 3 49.92 -26.95 -17.18
N PHE A 4 49.35 -28.14 -17.37
CA PHE A 4 48.05 -28.60 -16.93
C PHE A 4 47.91 -28.47 -15.40
N VAL A 5 46.98 -27.64 -14.92
CA VAL A 5 46.48 -27.77 -13.54
C VAL A 5 45.25 -28.68 -13.60
N LYS A 6 45.40 -29.88 -13.02
CA LYS A 6 44.33 -30.88 -12.86
C LYS A 6 43.22 -30.33 -11.97
N PHE A 7 42.07 -30.05 -12.57
CA PHE A 7 40.80 -29.90 -11.87
C PHE A 7 40.40 -31.27 -11.32
N ARG A 8 40.40 -31.44 -9.99
CA ARG A 8 39.86 -32.65 -9.35
C ARG A 8 38.35 -32.53 -9.33
N SER A 9 37.72 -33.32 -10.18
CA SER A 9 36.30 -33.61 -10.19
C SER A 9 35.88 -34.26 -8.87
N PHE A 10 35.04 -33.57 -8.10
CA PHE A 10 34.11 -34.20 -7.17
C PHE A 10 32.74 -34.18 -7.84
N VAL A 11 32.41 -35.28 -8.50
CA VAL A 11 31.02 -35.60 -8.87
C VAL A 11 30.33 -36.06 -7.59
N CYS A 12 29.44 -35.22 -7.06
CA CYS A 12 28.40 -35.67 -6.13
C CYS A 12 27.13 -35.91 -6.96
N SER A 13 26.91 -37.18 -7.27
CA SER A 13 25.70 -37.74 -7.83
C SER A 13 24.63 -37.85 -6.74
N CYS A 14 23.61 -36.99 -6.77
CA CYS A 14 22.24 -37.35 -6.38
C CYS A 14 21.28 -36.24 -6.80
N THR A 15 20.36 -36.62 -7.68
CA THR A 15 19.28 -35.81 -8.23
C THR A 15 18.29 -35.41 -7.14
N SER A 16 18.03 -34.12 -6.98
CA SER A 16 16.72 -33.59 -6.63
C SER A 16 16.62 -32.20 -7.20
N PHE A 17 15.85 -32.12 -8.27
CA PHE A 17 15.37 -30.93 -8.94
C PHE A 17 14.66 -30.02 -7.93
N VAL A 18 15.39 -29.08 -7.32
CA VAL A 18 14.81 -27.93 -6.63
C VAL A 18 15.32 -26.68 -7.31
N ASN A 19 14.44 -26.06 -8.10
CA ASN A 19 14.68 -24.82 -8.80
C ASN A 19 15.22 -23.75 -7.83
N PRO A 20 16.45 -23.23 -8.02
CA PRO A 20 16.99 -22.15 -7.19
C PRO A 20 16.40 -20.77 -7.54
N PHE A 21 15.33 -20.73 -8.33
CA PHE A 21 14.76 -19.50 -8.90
C PHE A 21 13.47 -19.00 -8.24
N TYR A 22 13.01 -19.65 -7.16
CA TYR A 22 11.82 -19.21 -6.41
C TYR A 22 12.04 -19.30 -4.91
N ASN A 23 12.88 -18.42 -4.34
CA ASN A 23 12.78 -18.10 -2.91
C ASN A 23 13.40 -16.74 -2.52
N SER A 24 13.53 -15.79 -3.45
CA SER A 24 14.01 -14.44 -3.15
C SER A 24 12.91 -13.37 -3.05
N PHE A 25 11.64 -13.71 -3.35
CA PHE A 25 10.52 -12.76 -3.39
C PHE A 25 9.63 -12.79 -2.14
N LYS A 26 10.09 -13.36 -1.02
CA LYS A 26 9.30 -13.44 0.23
C LYS A 26 9.70 -12.41 1.29
N TYR A 27 10.51 -11.40 0.94
CA TYR A 27 11.16 -10.52 1.92
C TYR A 27 11.01 -9.02 1.65
N PHE A 28 9.99 -8.60 0.89
CA PHE A 28 9.77 -7.17 0.63
C PHE A 28 8.35 -6.66 1.02
N SER A 29 7.56 -7.45 1.74
CA SER A 29 6.19 -7.05 2.12
C SER A 29 6.07 -6.42 3.52
N ASP A 30 7.11 -6.44 4.35
CA ASP A 30 7.05 -6.00 5.76
C ASP A 30 7.54 -4.56 6.00
N CYS A 31 7.13 -3.59 5.17
CA CYS A 31 7.47 -2.18 5.42
C CYS A 31 6.45 -1.46 6.33
N PHE A 32 5.49 -2.18 6.91
CA PHE A 32 4.59 -1.61 7.91
C PHE A 32 4.55 -2.52 9.14
N VAL A 33 4.86 -1.95 10.30
CA VAL A 33 4.87 -2.67 11.58
C VAL A 33 3.43 -2.99 11.96
N ASN A 34 3.06 -4.27 11.88
CA ASN A 34 1.77 -4.81 12.28
C ASN A 34 1.88 -5.59 13.59
N TYR A 35 0.83 -5.62 14.40
CA TYR A 35 0.81 -6.44 15.62
C TYR A 35 0.93 -7.94 15.29
N TYR A 36 0.31 -8.37 14.18
CA TYR A 36 0.49 -9.73 13.67
C TYR A 36 1.95 -10.03 13.30
N SER A 37 2.66 -9.10 12.66
CA SER A 37 4.08 -9.30 12.31
C SER A 37 5.01 -9.31 13.53
N ILE A 38 4.69 -8.55 14.59
CA ILE A 38 5.46 -8.56 15.85
C ILE A 38 5.36 -9.94 16.52
N LEU A 39 4.18 -10.56 16.49
CA LEU A 39 3.98 -11.92 16.99
C LEU A 39 4.43 -13.02 15.99
N GLY A 40 4.79 -12.65 14.75
CA GLY A 40 5.17 -13.58 13.69
C GLY A 40 4.01 -14.40 13.12
N LEU A 41 2.78 -13.86 13.19
CA LEU A 41 1.55 -14.51 12.77
C LEU A 41 0.99 -13.91 11.48
N GLN A 42 0.12 -14.68 10.82
CA GLN A 42 -0.67 -14.20 9.70
C GLN A 42 -1.89 -13.39 10.20
N PRO A 43 -2.40 -12.41 9.42
CA PRO A 43 -3.54 -11.57 9.81
C PRO A 43 -4.89 -12.31 9.90
N LYS A 44 -4.89 -13.64 9.74
CA LYS A 44 -6.06 -14.53 9.92
C LYS A 44 -5.82 -15.58 11.00
N ALA A 45 -4.84 -15.35 11.87
CA ALA A 45 -4.52 -16.27 12.96
C ALA A 45 -5.68 -16.41 13.96
N SER A 46 -5.83 -17.62 14.47
CA SER A 46 -6.82 -17.94 15.50
C SER A 46 -6.43 -17.34 16.86
N ASP A 47 -7.39 -17.21 17.77
CA ASP A 47 -7.13 -16.66 19.10
C ASP A 47 -6.21 -17.58 19.94
N GLU A 48 -6.20 -18.88 19.64
CA GLU A 48 -5.32 -19.87 20.28
C GLU A 48 -3.87 -19.67 19.81
N GLU A 49 -3.65 -19.52 18.51
CA GLU A 49 -2.32 -19.25 17.93
C GLU A 49 -1.72 -17.94 18.47
N ILE A 50 -2.55 -16.90 18.65
CA ILE A 50 -2.11 -15.62 19.24
C ILE A 50 -1.58 -15.81 20.66
N LYS A 51 -2.29 -16.59 21.48
CA LYS A 51 -1.88 -16.89 22.86
C LYS A 51 -0.61 -17.72 22.90
N GLU A 52 -0.53 -18.77 22.07
CA GLU A 52 0.66 -19.61 21.99
C GLU A 52 1.90 -18.82 21.55
N ALA A 53 1.76 -17.98 20.52
CA ALA A 53 2.83 -17.11 20.06
C ALA A 53 3.30 -16.17 21.18
N TYR A 54 2.36 -15.52 21.88
CA TYR A 54 2.65 -14.66 23.03
C TYR A 54 3.43 -15.42 24.12
N TYR A 55 2.94 -16.56 24.59
CA TYR A 55 3.64 -17.34 25.63
C TYR A 55 5.04 -17.77 25.20
N SER A 56 5.19 -18.19 23.93
CA SER A 56 6.48 -18.60 23.39
C SER A 56 7.50 -17.46 23.33
N LEU A 57 7.06 -16.24 22.98
CA LEU A 57 7.91 -15.06 22.86
C LEU A 57 8.20 -14.45 24.23
N SER A 58 7.21 -14.40 25.11
CA SER A 58 7.35 -13.91 26.49
C SER A 58 8.36 -14.73 27.28
N LYS A 59 8.37 -16.06 27.12
CA LYS A 59 9.40 -16.91 27.72
C LYS A 59 10.79 -16.62 27.17
N LYS A 60 10.92 -16.38 25.85
CA LYS A 60 12.21 -16.09 25.21
C LYS A 60 12.79 -14.76 25.64
N TYR A 61 11.95 -13.74 25.80
CA TYR A 61 12.35 -12.37 26.13
C TYR A 61 12.09 -11.99 27.60
N HIS A 62 11.81 -12.96 28.47
CA HIS A 62 11.57 -12.72 29.89
C HIS A 62 12.79 -12.03 30.55
N PRO A 63 12.60 -11.03 31.44
CA PRO A 63 13.69 -10.31 32.07
C PRO A 63 14.61 -11.20 32.91
N ASP A 64 14.07 -12.25 33.52
CA ASP A 64 14.84 -13.23 34.33
C ASP A 64 15.91 -13.97 33.51
N MET A 65 15.62 -14.26 32.24
CA MET A 65 16.56 -14.95 31.35
C MET A 65 17.50 -13.99 30.59
N ASN A 66 17.12 -12.71 30.50
CA ASN A 66 17.80 -11.70 29.66
C ASN A 66 18.26 -10.48 30.47
N ILE A 67 18.90 -10.73 31.61
CA ILE A 67 19.39 -9.68 32.50
C ILE A 67 20.44 -8.84 31.77
N GLY A 68 20.23 -7.53 31.70
CA GLY A 68 21.18 -6.57 31.09
C GLY A 68 21.07 -6.42 29.56
N ASN A 69 20.08 -7.04 28.92
CA ASN A 69 19.86 -6.88 27.47
C ASN A 69 18.70 -5.90 27.20
N GLU A 70 19.04 -4.64 26.89
CA GLU A 70 18.07 -3.59 26.57
C GLU A 70 17.20 -3.94 25.35
N ALA A 71 17.76 -4.66 24.36
CA ALA A 71 17.01 -5.06 23.17
C ALA A 71 15.93 -6.12 23.48
N ALA A 72 16.16 -7.00 24.45
CA ALA A 72 15.15 -7.95 24.91
C ALA A 72 14.01 -7.21 25.64
N SER A 73 14.36 -6.20 26.44
CA SER A 73 13.38 -5.33 27.11
C SER A 73 12.52 -4.53 26.12
N ALA A 74 13.10 -4.02 25.04
CA ALA A 74 12.33 -3.32 24.01
C ALA A 74 11.35 -4.26 23.30
N LYS A 75 11.80 -5.47 22.93
CA LYS A 75 10.96 -6.46 22.25
C LYS A 75 9.80 -6.96 23.09
N ILE A 76 10.01 -7.20 24.39
CA ILE A 76 8.92 -7.68 25.25
C ILE A 76 7.82 -6.62 25.41
N LEU A 77 8.17 -5.34 25.38
CA LEU A 77 7.20 -4.24 25.37
C LEU A 77 6.35 -4.27 24.09
N GLU A 78 6.98 -4.39 22.91
CA GLU A 78 6.28 -4.51 21.63
C GLU A 78 5.34 -5.75 21.59
N ILE A 79 5.79 -6.88 22.15
CA ILE A 79 5.00 -8.11 22.24
C ILE A 79 3.78 -7.92 23.15
N ASN A 80 3.94 -7.23 24.28
CA ASN A 80 2.85 -6.96 25.20
C ASN A 80 1.81 -6.03 24.57
N GLU A 81 2.24 -4.93 23.93
CA GLU A 81 1.35 -4.02 23.21
C GLU A 81 0.55 -4.74 22.10
N ALA A 82 1.21 -5.64 21.36
CA ALA A 82 0.55 -6.45 20.35
C ALA A 82 -0.51 -7.38 20.96
N PHE A 83 -0.20 -8.00 22.11
CA PHE A 83 -1.12 -8.93 22.77
C PHE A 83 -2.30 -8.23 23.44
N GLU A 84 -2.13 -7.02 23.97
CA GLU A 84 -3.24 -6.23 24.53
C GLU A 84 -4.35 -6.04 23.49
N ILE A 85 -3.97 -5.66 22.26
CA ILE A 85 -4.92 -5.37 21.18
C ILE A 85 -5.47 -6.65 20.55
N LEU A 86 -4.59 -7.63 20.28
CA LEU A 86 -5.00 -8.87 19.58
C LEU A 86 -5.63 -9.92 20.51
N GLY A 87 -5.37 -9.84 21.82
CA GLY A 87 -5.87 -10.80 22.80
C GLY A 87 -7.34 -10.60 23.16
N ASN A 88 -7.85 -9.36 23.07
CA ASN A 88 -9.26 -9.06 23.29
C ASN A 88 -10.03 -9.07 21.97
N LYS A 89 -11.06 -9.92 21.86
CA LYS A 89 -11.88 -10.07 20.66
C LYS A 89 -12.45 -8.74 20.13
N VAL A 90 -12.89 -7.86 21.03
CA VAL A 90 -13.49 -6.57 20.65
C VAL A 90 -12.45 -5.61 20.09
N GLU A 91 -11.25 -5.60 20.64
CA GLU A 91 -10.17 -4.72 20.20
C GLU A 91 -9.51 -5.24 18.93
N LYS A 92 -9.36 -6.57 18.83
CA LYS A 92 -8.94 -7.27 17.62
C LYS A 92 -9.87 -6.96 16.45
N GLU A 93 -11.19 -7.04 16.65
CA GLU A 93 -12.14 -6.74 15.58
C GLU A 93 -12.03 -5.27 15.11
N LYS A 94 -11.91 -4.32 16.04
CA LYS A 94 -11.70 -2.90 15.71
C LYS A 94 -10.37 -2.67 14.97
N TYR A 95 -9.32 -3.37 15.39
CA TYR A 95 -8.01 -3.31 14.74
C TYR A 95 -8.08 -3.87 13.32
N ASP A 96 -8.71 -5.04 13.16
CA ASP A 96 -8.90 -5.71 11.87
C ASP A 96 -9.78 -4.88 10.92
N GLU A 97 -10.84 -4.23 11.42
CA GLU A 97 -11.68 -3.33 10.63
C GLU A 97 -10.88 -2.13 10.09
N LYS A 98 -10.03 -1.54 10.94
CA LYS A 98 -9.18 -0.41 10.57
C LYS A 98 -8.09 -0.81 9.58
N MET A 99 -7.50 -2.00 9.76
CA MET A 99 -6.36 -2.48 8.98
C MET A 99 -6.78 -3.11 7.65
N PHE A 100 -7.90 -3.85 7.65
CA PHE A 100 -8.47 -4.52 6.50
C PHE A 100 -9.88 -3.97 6.26
N PRO A 101 -10.00 -2.76 5.69
CA PRO A 101 -11.30 -2.25 5.32
C PRO A 101 -11.95 -3.26 4.40
N LYS A 102 -13.07 -3.84 4.83
CA LYS A 102 -13.89 -4.69 3.97
C LYS A 102 -14.28 -3.80 2.80
N VAL A 103 -13.65 -4.02 1.65
CA VAL A 103 -14.04 -3.35 0.42
C VAL A 103 -15.51 -3.68 0.29
N ALA A 104 -16.38 -2.69 0.55
CA ALA A 104 -17.80 -2.84 0.32
C ALA A 104 -17.87 -3.41 -1.08
N GLU A 105 -18.37 -4.65 -1.21
CA GLU A 105 -18.55 -5.26 -2.52
C GLU A 105 -19.18 -4.16 -3.35
N LYS A 106 -18.44 -3.67 -4.35
CA LYS A 106 -19.09 -2.84 -5.36
C LYS A 106 -20.14 -3.79 -5.87
N ARG A 107 -21.40 -3.59 -5.45
CA ARG A 107 -22.55 -4.19 -6.10
C ARG A 107 -22.25 -3.94 -7.56
N SER A 108 -21.85 -4.98 -8.27
CA SER A 108 -21.86 -4.94 -9.71
C SER A 108 -23.32 -4.68 -9.98
N HIS A 109 -23.69 -3.41 -10.15
CA HIS A 109 -24.93 -3.04 -10.78
C HIS A 109 -24.77 -3.63 -12.17
N HIS A 110 -25.13 -4.90 -12.28
CA HIS A 110 -25.51 -5.52 -13.51
C HIS A 110 -26.65 -4.63 -13.98
N PHE A 111 -26.33 -3.65 -14.82
CA PHE A 111 -27.32 -2.84 -15.49
C PHE A 111 -28.13 -3.83 -16.32
N ILE A 112 -29.28 -4.25 -15.80
CA ILE A 112 -30.28 -4.93 -16.61
C ILE A 112 -30.74 -3.87 -17.60
N TYR A 113 -30.14 -3.89 -18.79
CA TYR A 113 -30.67 -3.15 -19.92
C TYR A 113 -32.00 -3.82 -20.26
N ASN A 114 -33.11 -3.20 -19.85
CA ASN A 114 -34.43 -3.55 -20.35
C ASN A 114 -34.40 -3.28 -21.86
N HIS A 115 -34.17 -4.33 -22.66
CA HIS A 115 -34.04 -4.26 -24.11
C HIS A 115 -35.39 -4.06 -24.83
N ASP A 116 -36.51 -4.12 -24.09
CA ASP A 116 -37.84 -4.25 -24.68
C ASP A 116 -38.57 -2.91 -24.93
N VAL A 117 -37.89 -1.76 -24.81
CA VAL A 117 -38.49 -0.42 -24.99
C VAL A 117 -38.03 0.27 -26.29
N TYR A 118 -37.69 -0.50 -27.33
CA TYR A 118 -37.20 0.03 -28.61
C TYR A 118 -38.07 -0.27 -29.84
N SER A 119 -39.21 -0.94 -29.69
CA SER A 119 -40.10 -1.19 -30.84
C SER A 119 -40.92 0.03 -31.27
N GLU A 120 -41.02 1.08 -30.43
CA GLU A 120 -41.86 2.26 -30.68
C GLU A 120 -41.08 3.56 -30.48
N ALA A 121 -39.99 3.74 -31.24
CA ALA A 121 -39.32 5.03 -31.27
C ALA A 121 -40.23 6.06 -31.99
N PRO A 122 -40.58 7.20 -31.37
CA PRO A 122 -41.36 8.23 -32.05
C PRO A 122 -40.59 8.74 -33.27
N ASN A 123 -41.29 8.85 -34.41
CA ASN A 123 -40.70 9.28 -35.67
C ASN A 123 -40.19 10.73 -35.56
N TYR A 124 -38.89 10.90 -35.39
CA TYR A 124 -38.26 12.22 -35.31
C TYR A 124 -38.01 12.73 -36.74
N THR A 125 -38.69 13.81 -37.12
CA THR A 125 -38.35 14.54 -38.35
C THR A 125 -37.25 15.55 -38.03
N TYR A 126 -36.03 15.22 -38.43
CA TYR A 126 -34.90 16.13 -38.32
C TYR A 126 -35.04 17.31 -39.29
N VAL A 127 -35.25 18.51 -38.75
CA VAL A 127 -35.23 19.75 -39.54
C VAL A 127 -33.85 20.39 -39.40
N LYS A 128 -33.05 20.35 -40.47
CA LYS A 128 -31.73 20.98 -40.52
C LYS A 128 -31.89 22.51 -40.45
N PRO A 129 -31.32 23.22 -39.47
CA PRO A 129 -31.44 24.68 -39.40
C PRO A 129 -30.74 25.30 -40.62
N GLN A 130 -31.43 26.22 -41.31
CA GLN A 130 -30.99 26.75 -42.60
C GLN A 130 -29.72 27.62 -42.53
N SER A 131 -29.31 28.08 -41.35
CA SER A 131 -28.05 28.83 -41.19
C SER A 131 -27.34 28.50 -39.88
N PHE A 132 -26.17 27.89 -40.02
CA PHE A 132 -25.22 27.71 -38.93
C PHE A 132 -24.37 28.99 -38.81
N ILE A 133 -24.80 29.94 -37.97
CA ILE A 133 -24.00 31.13 -37.69
C ILE A 133 -22.78 30.71 -36.87
N LYS A 134 -21.61 30.62 -37.50
CA LYS A 134 -20.34 30.45 -36.79
C LYS A 134 -20.12 31.66 -35.90
N LYS A 135 -20.04 31.46 -34.58
CA LYS A 135 -19.66 32.52 -33.64
C LYS A 135 -18.23 32.94 -33.96
N THR A 136 -18.06 34.11 -34.56
CA THR A 136 -16.75 34.73 -34.79
C THR A 136 -16.40 35.58 -33.57
N TYR A 137 -15.25 35.31 -32.95
CA TYR A 137 -14.77 36.06 -31.79
C TYR A 137 -13.89 37.22 -32.27
N THR A 138 -14.04 38.40 -31.67
CA THR A 138 -13.12 39.50 -31.95
C THR A 138 -11.74 39.21 -31.33
N PRO A 139 -10.63 39.73 -31.90
CA PRO A 139 -9.28 39.51 -31.34
C PRO A 139 -9.16 39.89 -29.86
N GLU A 140 -9.92 40.89 -29.42
CA GLU A 140 -9.95 41.33 -28.03
C GLU A 140 -10.62 40.31 -27.09
N GLN A 141 -11.74 39.70 -27.53
CA GLN A 141 -12.42 38.62 -26.80
C GLN A 141 -11.53 37.37 -26.68
N TYR A 142 -10.73 37.08 -27.72
CA TYR A 142 -9.77 35.99 -27.71
C TYR A 142 -8.66 36.22 -26.67
N SER A 143 -8.13 37.45 -26.60
CA SER A 143 -7.09 37.83 -25.64
C SER A 143 -7.56 37.71 -24.19
N LYS A 144 -8.82 38.10 -23.89
CA LYS A 144 -9.42 37.98 -22.56
C LYS A 144 -9.59 36.51 -22.14
N ARG A 145 -10.03 35.65 -23.07
CA ARG A 145 -10.16 34.20 -22.83
C ARG A 145 -8.80 33.53 -22.58
N ALA A 146 -7.78 33.88 -23.36
CA ALA A 146 -6.42 33.36 -23.19
C ALA A 146 -5.80 33.76 -21.83
N LYS A 147 -5.95 35.03 -21.42
CA LYS A 147 -5.51 35.53 -20.10
C LYS A 147 -6.20 34.77 -18.95
N GLY A 148 -7.49 34.44 -19.09
CA GLY A 148 -8.22 33.62 -18.11
C GLY A 148 -7.68 32.18 -17.98
N ILE A 149 -7.26 31.57 -19.08
CA ILE A 149 -6.67 30.21 -19.09
C ILE A 149 -5.28 30.22 -18.42
N LEU A 150 -4.44 31.22 -18.73
CA LEU A 150 -3.10 31.37 -18.14
C LEU A 150 -3.16 31.60 -16.62
N LYS A 151 -4.11 32.42 -16.15
CA LYS A 151 -4.31 32.68 -14.72
C LYS A 151 -4.62 31.40 -13.94
N ARG A 152 -5.50 30.53 -14.47
CA ARG A 152 -5.86 29.25 -13.83
C ARG A 152 -4.69 28.26 -13.78
N LYS A 153 -3.90 28.17 -14.87
CA LYS A 153 -2.71 27.31 -14.90
C LYS A 153 -1.66 27.74 -13.87
N ASN A 154 -1.39 29.04 -13.76
CA ASN A 154 -0.43 29.57 -12.78
C ASN A 154 -0.90 29.37 -11.32
N GLN A 155 -2.22 29.40 -11.09
CA GLN A 155 -2.80 29.13 -9.77
C GLN A 155 -2.64 27.66 -9.35
N HIS A 156 -2.82 26.72 -10.29
CA HIS A 156 -2.57 25.29 -10.06
C HIS A 156 -1.08 24.97 -9.84
N LEU A 157 -0.16 25.61 -10.56
CA LEU A 157 1.29 25.42 -10.35
C LEU A 157 1.75 25.93 -8.96
N SER A 158 1.23 27.07 -8.50
CA SER A 158 1.52 27.63 -7.16
C SER A 158 1.11 26.68 -6.03
N GLN A 159 -0.04 26.03 -6.13
CA GLN A 159 -0.51 25.05 -5.15
C GLN A 159 0.33 23.76 -5.18
N LYS A 160 0.73 23.30 -6.36
CA LYS A 160 1.58 22.11 -6.55
C LYS A 160 3.00 22.33 -6.00
N CYS A 161 3.57 23.52 -6.18
CA CYS A 161 4.86 23.89 -5.62
C CYS A 161 4.83 24.15 -4.10
N ARG A 162 3.69 24.58 -3.52
CA ARG A 162 3.52 24.65 -2.05
C ARG A 162 3.49 23.27 -1.41
N PHE A 163 2.85 22.30 -2.05
CA PHE A 163 2.80 20.91 -1.56
C PHE A 163 4.19 20.27 -1.49
N PHE A 164 5.06 20.56 -2.46
CA PHE A 164 6.42 20.00 -2.52
C PHE A 164 7.40 20.62 -1.51
N LYS A 165 7.18 21.89 -1.10
CA LYS A 165 8.03 22.54 -0.08
C LYS A 165 7.73 22.08 1.35
N TYR A 166 6.49 21.66 1.63
CA TYR A 166 6.10 21.16 2.97
C TYR A 166 6.54 19.72 3.24
N THR A 167 6.67 18.88 2.22
CA THR A 167 7.18 17.50 2.37
C THR A 167 8.70 17.42 2.52
N ALA A 168 9.43 18.44 2.05
CA ALA A 168 10.89 18.51 2.16
C ALA A 168 11.36 18.95 3.58
N THR A 169 10.55 19.71 4.31
CA THR A 169 10.90 20.21 5.65
C THR A 169 10.58 19.24 6.78
N GLN A 170 9.76 18.20 6.54
CA GLN A 170 9.38 17.21 7.56
C GLN A 170 10.25 15.93 7.58
N LYS A 171 11.32 15.87 6.77
CA LYS A 171 12.31 14.76 6.76
C LYS A 171 13.73 15.20 7.13
N LEU A 172 13.88 16.00 8.19
CA LEU A 172 15.16 16.17 8.87
C LEU A 172 14.96 15.97 10.38
N PRO A 173 15.34 14.82 10.96
CA PRO A 173 15.37 14.66 12.41
C PRO A 173 16.45 15.58 13.01
N GLN A 174 16.04 16.43 13.95
CA GLN A 174 16.89 17.30 14.77
C GLN A 174 17.64 16.44 15.81
N VAL A 175 18.81 15.91 15.47
CA VAL A 175 19.72 15.32 16.48
C VAL A 175 21.14 15.81 16.20
N MET A 176 21.83 16.23 17.27
CA MET A 176 23.18 16.80 17.37
C MET A 176 23.31 18.33 17.28
N ARG A 177 22.74 19.03 18.26
CA ARG A 177 23.46 20.13 18.93
C ARG A 177 23.54 19.82 20.42
N ARG A 178 24.67 19.28 20.86
CA ARG A 178 25.11 19.35 22.26
C ARG A 178 26.35 20.24 22.33
N LYS A 179 26.39 20.96 23.45
CA LYS A 179 27.26 22.08 23.83
C LYS A 179 28.73 21.71 23.89
#